data_AF-A0A3P1WMF7-F1
#
_entry.id   AF-A0A3P1WMF7-F1
#
_cell.length_a   1.000
_cell.length_b   1.000
_cell.length_c   1.000
_cell.angle_alpha   90.00
_cell.angle_beta   90.00
_cell.angle_gamma   90.00
#
_symmetry.space_group_name_H-M   'P 1'
#
loop_
_entity.id
_entity.type
_entity.pdbx_description
1 polymer ?
#
loop_
_entity_poly.entity_id
_entity_poly.type
_entity_poly.pdbx_seq_one_letter_code
_entity_poly.pdbx_strand_id
1 'polypeptide(L)'
;MFKYVAKRLGQSALILLLGSLAMFVLVINSGDPLEDLRESQDPNRENRMAQRIATMGLDLPWYVRYWRWLAGVGRCFVGSCDLGKSRDGQSVSSLVQAAAGSTLQLVTSATVLAIFIGITLGIITAVRQYSAFDYVVTFMAFVFFSLPVFWFAVLLKHYAAIQFNNWIPSGKISWLTILIIAAILGLVLAAAIGGTWRRWLATWTITVGIVGGALFYIDAVTWVRRPAVGLPVYILALVGAGVLVVAMTSGFKNPRVRNSVLATVGVSIVGFLIMRPILMKPVTGRENFSSVTWMLLGCFAAAILLAVISGQLLGGFSRRQATMASVIVALIGSVLAFVDLMLSNWSTYLKIQPRPIATVGSATPNMNSTYWHHTIDSATHIVLPTIALMMVSIAGYIRYTRASMLEVLRQDYIRTARSKGISERKVITRHALRNGLIPLATIIAFDFAALIGGAVITESVFGWQGMGYLFKTGLNNVDPIPVMGFFLVAGGAAVTMNLIADLVYAILDPRITG
;
A
#
# COMPACT_ATOMS: atom_id res chain seq x y z
N MET A 1 28.67 -3.42 -16.48
CA MET A 1 27.23 -3.61 -16.18
C MET A 1 26.64 -4.88 -16.80
N PHE A 2 26.70 -5.10 -18.13
CA PHE A 2 26.12 -6.30 -18.77
C PHE A 2 26.62 -7.65 -18.20
N LYS A 3 27.95 -7.85 -18.06
CA LYS A 3 28.52 -9.07 -17.45
C LYS A 3 28.02 -9.34 -16.03
N TYR A 4 27.81 -8.28 -15.23
CA TYR A 4 27.30 -8.38 -13.87
C TYR A 4 25.83 -8.82 -13.86
N VAL A 5 24.99 -8.16 -14.66
CA VAL A 5 23.56 -8.50 -14.80
C VAL A 5 23.39 -9.93 -15.32
N ALA A 6 24.15 -10.33 -16.34
CA ALA A 6 24.09 -11.69 -16.89
C ALA A 6 24.48 -12.75 -15.85
N LYS A 7 25.56 -12.52 -15.07
CA LYS A 7 25.97 -13.42 -13.99
C LYS A 7 24.88 -13.58 -12.94
N ARG A 8 24.27 -12.47 -12.49
CA ARG A 8 23.21 -12.49 -11.48
C ARG A 8 21.94 -13.17 -11.99
N LEU A 9 21.52 -12.89 -13.23
CA LEU A 9 20.39 -13.57 -13.86
C LEU A 9 20.63 -15.08 -14.00
N GLY A 10 21.85 -15.51 -14.37
CA GLY A 10 22.21 -16.92 -14.41
C GLY A 10 22.13 -17.60 -13.04
N GLN A 11 22.66 -16.96 -11.99
CA GLN A 11 22.56 -17.45 -10.62
C GLN A 11 21.11 -17.54 -10.14
N SER A 12 20.31 -16.49 -10.39
CA SER A 12 18.89 -16.47 -10.07
C SER A 12 18.11 -17.55 -10.81
N ALA A 13 18.36 -17.76 -12.10
CA ALA A 13 17.73 -18.81 -12.88
C ALA A 13 18.07 -20.20 -12.33
N LEU A 14 19.32 -20.44 -11.95
CA LEU A 14 19.73 -21.70 -11.33
C LEU A 14 19.04 -21.93 -9.99
N ILE A 15 18.96 -20.90 -9.13
CA ILE A 15 18.26 -20.98 -7.84
C ILE A 15 16.78 -21.26 -8.04
N LEU A 16 16.12 -20.60 -9.01
CA LEU A 16 14.71 -20.85 -9.33
C LEU A 16 14.50 -22.25 -9.89
N LEU A 17 15.41 -22.75 -10.73
CA LEU A 17 15.32 -24.11 -11.27
C LEU A 17 15.45 -25.15 -10.16
N LEU A 18 16.49 -25.05 -9.32
CA LEU A 18 16.71 -25.98 -8.21
C LEU A 18 15.60 -25.88 -7.15
N GLY A 19 15.18 -24.67 -6.83
CA GLY A 19 14.09 -24.42 -5.89
C GLY A 19 12.75 -24.93 -6.41
N SER A 20 12.46 -24.78 -7.70
CA SER A 20 11.21 -25.29 -8.29
C SER A 20 11.22 -26.83 -8.32
N LEU A 21 12.35 -27.47 -8.67
CA LEU A 21 12.51 -28.92 -8.56
C LEU A 21 12.28 -29.41 -7.12
N ALA A 22 12.93 -28.77 -6.14
CA ALA A 22 12.76 -29.11 -4.73
C ALA A 22 11.31 -28.93 -4.27
N MET A 23 10.66 -27.81 -4.62
CA MET A 23 9.27 -27.55 -4.29
C MET A 23 8.34 -28.60 -4.91
N PHE A 24 8.54 -28.95 -6.18
CA PHE A 24 7.74 -29.98 -6.86
C PHE A 24 7.83 -31.31 -6.12
N VAL A 25 9.06 -31.75 -5.80
CA VAL A 25 9.32 -33.00 -5.07
C VAL A 25 8.69 -32.96 -3.68
N LEU A 26 8.75 -31.83 -2.96
CA LEU A 26 8.13 -31.71 -1.65
C LEU A 26 6.59 -31.82 -1.71
N VAL A 27 5.95 -31.20 -2.70
CA VAL A 27 4.49 -31.21 -2.84
C VAL A 27 3.98 -32.61 -3.21
N ILE A 28 4.62 -33.31 -4.15
CA ILE A 28 4.16 -34.65 -4.52
C ILE A 28 4.32 -35.67 -3.38
N ASN A 29 5.18 -35.38 -2.39
CA ASN A 29 5.41 -36.23 -1.22
C ASN A 29 4.68 -35.72 0.03
N SER A 30 3.87 -34.66 -0.05
CA SER A 30 3.19 -34.09 1.12
C SER A 30 1.92 -34.84 1.53
N GLY A 31 1.42 -35.76 0.70
CA GLY A 31 0.19 -36.53 0.97
C GLY A 31 -0.27 -37.33 -0.24
N ASP A 32 -1.50 -37.84 -0.19
CA ASP A 32 -2.13 -38.57 -1.30
C ASP A 32 -3.11 -37.67 -2.08
N PRO A 33 -2.86 -37.35 -3.36
CA PRO A 33 -3.75 -36.51 -4.18
C PRO A 33 -5.12 -37.13 -4.49
N LEU A 34 -5.31 -38.41 -4.17
CA LEU A 34 -6.55 -39.17 -4.38
C LEU A 34 -7.27 -39.51 -3.07
N GLU A 35 -6.79 -39.06 -1.92
CA GLU A 35 -7.34 -39.39 -0.59
C GLU A 35 -8.85 -39.09 -0.51
N ASP A 36 -9.24 -37.89 -0.94
CA ASP A 36 -10.64 -37.43 -0.98
C ASP A 36 -11.55 -38.32 -1.82
N LEU A 37 -11.03 -38.90 -2.90
CA LEU A 37 -11.77 -39.82 -3.74
C LEU A 37 -11.76 -41.24 -3.15
N ARG A 38 -10.69 -41.70 -2.52
CA ARG A 38 -10.63 -43.04 -1.91
C ARG A 38 -11.64 -43.17 -0.76
N GLU A 39 -11.83 -42.10 0.01
CA GLU A 39 -12.79 -42.03 1.12
C GLU A 39 -14.23 -41.76 0.68
N SER A 40 -14.45 -41.32 -0.56
CA SER A 40 -15.77 -41.00 -1.08
C SER A 40 -16.65 -42.25 -1.23
N GLN A 41 -17.95 -42.12 -0.90
CA GLN A 41 -18.96 -43.17 -1.11
C GLN A 41 -19.72 -43.02 -2.44
N ASP A 42 -19.31 -42.09 -3.31
CA ASP A 42 -19.99 -41.82 -4.58
C ASP A 42 -19.90 -43.03 -5.53
N PRO A 43 -21.01 -43.49 -6.15
CA PRO A 43 -20.97 -44.58 -7.13
C PRO A 43 -20.02 -44.32 -8.31
N ASN A 44 -19.78 -43.05 -8.66
CA ASN A 44 -18.87 -42.65 -9.73
C ASN A 44 -17.41 -42.44 -9.27
N ARG A 45 -17.06 -42.85 -8.05
CA ARG A 45 -15.73 -42.69 -7.45
C ARG A 45 -14.60 -43.18 -8.37
N GLU A 46 -14.72 -44.39 -8.91
CA GLU A 46 -13.67 -45.01 -9.73
C GLU A 46 -13.43 -44.23 -11.02
N ASN A 47 -14.49 -43.78 -11.68
CA ASN A 47 -14.40 -42.93 -12.87
C ASN A 47 -13.73 -41.59 -12.56
N ARG A 48 -14.06 -40.95 -11.43
CA ARG A 48 -13.40 -39.69 -11.01
C ARG A 48 -11.93 -39.91 -10.66
N MET A 49 -11.58 -41.03 -10.02
CA MET A 49 -10.18 -41.37 -9.74
C MET A 49 -9.38 -41.56 -11.03
N ALA A 50 -9.90 -42.33 -11.99
CA ALA A 50 -9.26 -42.53 -13.29
C ALA A 50 -9.07 -41.21 -14.06
N GLN A 51 -10.09 -40.34 -14.07
CA GLN A 51 -10.00 -39.01 -14.68
C GLN A 51 -8.92 -38.13 -14.02
N ARG A 52 -8.82 -38.16 -12.68
CA ARG A 52 -7.82 -37.38 -11.94
C ARG A 52 -6.40 -37.92 -12.16
N ILE A 53 -6.22 -39.24 -12.19
CA ILE A 53 -4.96 -39.89 -12.55
C ILE A 53 -4.49 -39.43 -13.94
N ALA A 54 -5.38 -39.47 -14.93
CA ALA A 54 -5.06 -39.04 -16.30
C ALA A 54 -4.77 -37.53 -16.39
N THR A 55 -5.53 -36.69 -15.67
CA THR A 55 -5.36 -35.23 -15.68
C THR A 55 -4.04 -34.80 -15.06
N MET A 56 -3.67 -35.39 -13.92
CA MET A 56 -2.43 -35.06 -13.19
C MET A 56 -1.20 -35.84 -13.69
N GLY A 57 -1.42 -36.85 -14.56
CA GLY A 57 -0.40 -37.77 -15.05
C GLY A 57 0.23 -38.60 -13.93
N LEU A 58 -0.57 -39.10 -12.98
CA LEU A 58 -0.06 -39.85 -11.81
C LEU A 58 0.50 -41.23 -12.19
N ASP A 59 0.19 -41.72 -13.38
CA ASP A 59 0.74 -42.91 -14.03
C ASP A 59 2.20 -42.72 -14.51
N LEU A 60 2.64 -41.47 -14.65
CA LEU A 60 3.97 -41.13 -15.14
C LEU A 60 4.96 -40.93 -13.99
N PRO A 61 6.24 -41.27 -14.19
CA PRO A 61 7.28 -40.94 -13.23
C PRO A 61 7.32 -39.43 -12.95
N TRP A 62 7.59 -39.07 -11.68
CA TRP A 62 7.54 -37.67 -11.21
C TRP A 62 8.42 -36.72 -12.03
N TYR A 63 9.58 -37.18 -12.51
CA TYR A 63 10.50 -36.38 -13.31
C TYR A 63 9.93 -36.04 -14.69
N VAL A 64 9.12 -36.93 -15.28
CA VAL A 64 8.42 -36.66 -16.55
C VAL A 64 7.38 -35.56 -16.33
N ARG A 65 6.64 -35.63 -15.21
CA ARG A 65 5.64 -34.61 -14.84
C ARG A 65 6.30 -33.24 -14.64
N TYR A 66 7.41 -33.20 -13.91
CA TYR A 66 8.18 -31.97 -13.72
C TYR A 66 8.70 -31.41 -15.04
N TRP A 67 9.29 -32.24 -15.91
CA TRP A 67 9.82 -31.79 -17.19
C TRP A 67 8.72 -31.28 -18.13
N ARG A 68 7.54 -31.91 -18.13
CA ARG A 68 6.37 -31.42 -18.88
C ARG A 68 5.95 -30.04 -18.42
N TRP A 69 5.88 -29.82 -17.10
CA TRP A 69 5.59 -28.50 -16.54
C TRP A 69 6.66 -27.49 -16.92
N LEU A 70 7.94 -27.83 -16.76
CA LEU A 70 9.07 -26.94 -17.10
C LEU A 70 9.11 -26.59 -18.59
N ALA A 71 8.80 -27.53 -19.47
CA ALA A 71 8.66 -27.29 -20.90
C ALA A 71 7.50 -26.33 -21.21
N GLY A 72 6.38 -26.44 -20.50
CA GLY A 72 5.26 -25.49 -20.56
C GLY A 72 5.67 -24.08 -20.14
N VAL A 73 6.42 -23.96 -19.05
CA VAL A 73 7.06 -22.69 -18.63
C VAL A 73 8.00 -22.16 -19.70
N GLY A 74 8.79 -23.01 -20.35
CA GLY A 74 9.68 -22.62 -21.44
C GLY A 74 8.95 -21.95 -22.61
N ARG A 75 7.70 -22.33 -22.89
CA ARG A 75 6.86 -21.70 -23.92
C ARG A 75 6.42 -20.28 -23.58
N CYS A 76 6.47 -19.88 -22.31
CA CYS A 76 6.24 -18.48 -21.92
C CYS A 76 7.22 -17.51 -22.60
N PHE A 77 8.47 -17.92 -22.85
CA PHE A 77 9.45 -17.07 -23.52
C PHE A 77 9.11 -16.83 -25.01
N VAL A 78 8.22 -17.64 -25.59
CA VAL A 78 7.76 -17.55 -26.98
C VAL A 78 6.32 -17.00 -27.06
N GLY A 79 5.77 -16.51 -25.94
CA GLY A 79 4.43 -15.89 -25.89
C GLY A 79 3.25 -16.87 -25.81
N SER A 80 3.49 -18.18 -25.69
CA SER A 80 2.45 -19.21 -25.53
C SER A 80 2.54 -19.89 -24.16
N CYS A 81 2.39 -19.10 -23.09
CA CYS A 81 2.43 -19.59 -21.72
C CYS A 81 1.40 -20.70 -21.46
N ASP A 82 1.89 -21.88 -21.06
CA ASP A 82 1.06 -22.97 -20.57
C ASP A 82 1.67 -23.50 -19.26
N LEU A 83 1.00 -23.21 -18.15
CA LEU A 83 1.42 -23.69 -16.83
C LEU A 83 0.83 -25.07 -16.50
N GLY A 84 0.04 -25.66 -17.40
CA GLY A 84 -0.65 -26.92 -17.18
C GLY A 84 -2.04 -26.75 -16.55
N LYS A 85 -2.60 -27.87 -16.11
CA LYS A 85 -3.95 -27.95 -15.51
C LYS A 85 -3.87 -28.33 -14.04
N SER A 86 -4.82 -27.84 -13.25
CA SER A 86 -5.00 -28.25 -11.87
C SER A 86 -5.57 -29.66 -11.80
N ARG A 87 -5.61 -30.20 -10.58
CA ARG A 87 -6.26 -31.46 -10.22
C ARG A 87 -7.71 -31.58 -10.74
N ASP A 88 -8.41 -30.46 -10.86
CA ASP A 88 -9.81 -30.39 -11.33
C ASP A 88 -9.92 -30.04 -12.83
N GLY A 89 -8.80 -30.07 -13.56
CA GLY A 89 -8.76 -29.83 -15.01
C GLY A 89 -8.80 -28.36 -15.41
N GLN A 90 -8.85 -27.43 -14.46
CA GLN A 90 -8.84 -25.99 -14.73
C GLN A 90 -7.44 -25.55 -15.18
N SER A 91 -7.37 -24.57 -16.09
CA SER A 91 -6.08 -24.03 -16.52
C SER A 91 -5.40 -23.28 -15.38
N VAL A 92 -4.16 -23.63 -15.06
CA VAL A 92 -3.40 -22.95 -13.99
C VAL A 92 -2.93 -21.57 -14.43
N SER A 93 -2.75 -21.33 -15.73
CA SER A 93 -2.36 -19.99 -16.21
C SER A 93 -3.42 -18.92 -15.89
N SER A 94 -4.71 -19.23 -16.04
CA SER A 94 -5.80 -18.30 -15.68
C SER A 94 -5.92 -18.09 -14.17
N LEU A 95 -5.79 -19.18 -13.39
CA LEU A 95 -5.78 -19.12 -11.93
C LEU A 95 -4.62 -18.25 -11.42
N VAL A 96 -3.42 -18.45 -11.96
CA VAL A 96 -2.23 -17.69 -11.61
C VAL A 96 -2.38 -16.23 -12.02
N GLN A 97 -2.90 -15.91 -13.20
CA GLN A 97 -3.08 -14.52 -13.62
C GLN A 97 -4.03 -13.74 -12.70
N ALA A 98 -5.17 -14.34 -12.34
CA ALA A 98 -6.14 -13.72 -11.44
C ALA A 98 -5.55 -13.55 -10.02
N ALA A 99 -4.94 -14.61 -9.49
CA ALA A 99 -4.34 -14.62 -8.16
C ALA A 99 -3.15 -13.63 -8.05
N ALA A 100 -2.29 -13.58 -9.09
CA ALA A 100 -1.12 -12.70 -9.13
C ALA A 100 -1.52 -11.23 -9.12
N GLY A 101 -2.55 -10.85 -9.87
CA GLY A 101 -3.08 -9.49 -9.86
C GLY A 101 -3.52 -9.04 -8.46
N SER A 102 -4.22 -9.93 -7.74
CA SER A 102 -4.69 -9.67 -6.39
C SER A 102 -3.55 -9.52 -5.38
N THR A 103 -2.60 -10.45 -5.36
CA THR A 103 -1.45 -10.38 -4.44
C THR A 103 -0.54 -9.20 -4.77
N LEU A 104 -0.32 -8.90 -6.05
CA LEU A 104 0.51 -7.77 -6.45
C LEU A 104 -0.10 -6.44 -5.98
N GLN A 105 -1.42 -6.28 -6.09
CA GLN A 105 -2.11 -5.09 -5.58
C GLN A 105 -1.91 -4.93 -4.06
N LEU A 106 -2.05 -6.03 -3.31
CA LEU A 106 -1.83 -6.07 -1.87
C LEU A 106 -0.39 -5.75 -1.46
N VAL A 107 0.57 -6.49 -2.01
CA VAL A 107 1.99 -6.35 -1.65
C VAL A 107 2.50 -4.98 -2.06
N THR A 108 2.14 -4.50 -3.25
CA THR A 108 2.60 -3.18 -3.73
C THR A 108 2.02 -2.05 -2.88
N SER A 109 0.72 -2.07 -2.58
CA SER A 109 0.10 -1.04 -1.73
C SER A 109 0.68 -1.03 -0.31
N ALA A 110 0.87 -2.20 0.29
CA ALA A 110 1.51 -2.34 1.61
C ALA A 110 2.95 -1.84 1.59
N THR A 111 3.74 -2.21 0.57
CA THR A 111 5.15 -1.81 0.44
C THR A 111 5.28 -0.30 0.29
N VAL A 112 4.49 0.33 -0.61
CA VAL A 112 4.55 1.78 -0.83
C VAL A 112 4.18 2.55 0.44
N LEU A 113 3.13 2.13 1.15
CA LEU A 113 2.73 2.76 2.41
C LEU A 113 3.77 2.53 3.51
N ALA A 114 4.33 1.33 3.62
CA ALA A 114 5.36 1.01 4.59
C ALA A 114 6.64 1.82 4.37
N ILE A 115 7.09 1.95 3.12
CA ILE A 115 8.22 2.80 2.73
C ILE A 115 7.93 4.25 3.11
N PHE A 116 6.79 4.78 2.67
CA PHE A 116 6.46 6.19 2.91
C PHE A 116 6.39 6.52 4.41
N ILE A 117 5.62 5.75 5.18
CA ILE A 117 5.43 5.99 6.62
C ILE A 117 6.70 5.65 7.38
N GLY A 118 7.30 4.48 7.12
CA GLY A 118 8.47 3.99 7.84
C GLY A 118 9.72 4.84 7.64
N ILE A 119 10.01 5.27 6.40
CA ILE A 119 11.11 6.20 6.12
C ILE A 119 10.83 7.56 6.77
N THR A 120 9.61 8.10 6.66
CA THR A 120 9.27 9.39 7.26
C THR A 120 9.46 9.36 8.78
N LEU A 121 8.92 8.34 9.46
CA LEU A 121 9.09 8.18 10.89
C LEU A 121 10.56 7.94 11.26
N GLY A 122 11.30 7.12 10.51
CA GLY A 122 12.72 6.86 10.75
C GLY A 122 13.61 8.11 10.60
N ILE A 123 13.30 9.00 9.66
CA ILE A 123 13.99 10.30 9.53
C ILE A 123 13.69 11.18 10.74
N ILE A 124 12.41 11.30 11.12
CA ILE A 124 12.00 12.18 12.22
C ILE A 124 12.61 11.71 13.55
N THR A 125 12.62 10.41 13.82
CA THR A 125 13.24 9.85 15.03
C THR A 125 14.76 10.02 15.05
N ALA A 126 15.44 9.93 13.90
CA ALA A 126 16.87 10.21 13.80
C ALA A 126 17.22 11.69 14.02
N VAL A 127 16.42 12.60 13.45
CA VAL A 127 16.62 14.05 13.63
C VAL A 127 16.32 14.49 15.06
N ARG A 128 15.34 13.85 15.72
CA ARG A 128 14.96 14.10 17.11
C ARG A 128 15.45 12.99 18.03
N GLN A 129 16.70 12.58 17.86
CA GLN A 129 17.30 11.51 18.66
C GLN A 129 17.16 11.79 20.17
N TYR A 130 16.83 10.76 20.95
CA TYR A 130 16.61 10.84 22.41
C TYR A 130 15.41 11.68 22.85
N SER A 131 14.54 12.09 21.93
CA SER A 131 13.26 12.71 22.29
C SER A 131 12.21 11.67 22.72
N ALA A 132 11.17 12.10 23.43
CA ALA A 132 10.02 11.23 23.76
C ALA A 132 9.41 10.59 22.50
N PHE A 133 9.35 11.34 21.40
CA PHE A 133 8.90 10.81 20.10
C PHE A 133 9.76 9.64 19.60
N ASP A 134 11.09 9.76 19.70
CA ASP A 134 12.03 8.71 19.33
C ASP A 134 11.76 7.43 20.14
N TYR A 135 11.63 7.54 21.46
CA TYR A 135 11.33 6.40 22.33
C TYR A 135 9.97 5.76 22.01
N VAL A 136 8.91 6.54 21.82
CA VAL A 136 7.56 6.01 21.51
C VAL A 136 7.54 5.29 20.16
N VAL A 137 8.08 5.90 19.11
CA VAL A 137 8.11 5.31 17.77
C VAL A 137 8.99 4.06 17.75
N THR A 138 10.14 4.10 18.43
CA THR A 138 11.04 2.95 18.53
C THR A 138 10.38 1.80 19.31
N PHE A 139 9.70 2.09 20.42
CA PHE A 139 8.93 1.10 21.17
C PHE A 139 7.81 0.48 20.32
N MET A 140 7.02 1.30 19.62
CA MET A 140 5.96 0.80 18.73
C MET A 140 6.53 -0.06 17.59
N ALA A 141 7.66 0.34 17.01
CA ALA A 141 8.35 -0.46 16.01
C ALA A 141 8.80 -1.82 16.57
N PHE A 142 9.30 -1.88 17.81
CA PHE A 142 9.63 -3.14 18.46
C PHE A 142 8.39 -4.02 18.73
N VAL A 143 7.28 -3.42 19.17
CA VAL A 143 6.01 -4.15 19.35
C VAL A 143 5.57 -4.76 18.03
N PHE A 144 5.48 -3.97 16.96
CA PHE A 144 5.09 -4.45 15.64
C PHE A 144 6.04 -5.51 15.06
N PHE A 145 7.34 -5.37 15.30
CA PHE A 145 8.32 -6.37 14.89
C PHE A 145 8.16 -7.70 15.65
N SER A 146 7.70 -7.66 16.89
CA SER A 146 7.57 -8.85 17.75
C SER A 146 6.20 -9.52 17.65
N LEU A 147 5.20 -8.85 17.06
CA LEU A 147 3.85 -9.38 16.93
C LEU A 147 3.73 -10.28 15.70
N PRO A 148 3.24 -11.53 15.86
CA PRO A 148 2.94 -12.38 14.71
C PRO A 148 1.86 -11.76 13.82
N VAL A 149 2.09 -11.77 12.50
CA VAL A 149 1.21 -11.14 11.50
C VAL A 149 -0.20 -11.70 11.55
N PHE A 150 -0.35 -13.03 11.69
CA PHE A 150 -1.67 -13.67 11.76
C PHE A 150 -2.45 -13.18 12.98
N TRP A 151 -1.77 -13.00 14.12
CA TRP A 151 -2.41 -12.57 15.36
C TRP A 151 -2.89 -11.13 15.24
N PHE A 152 -2.05 -10.22 14.73
CA PHE A 152 -2.47 -8.86 14.47
C PHE A 152 -3.57 -8.79 13.40
N ALA A 153 -3.50 -9.58 12.33
CA ALA A 153 -4.56 -9.65 11.32
C ALA A 153 -5.91 -10.08 11.93
N VAL A 154 -5.91 -11.06 12.84
CA VAL A 154 -7.11 -11.49 13.57
C VAL A 154 -7.64 -10.39 14.49
N LEU A 155 -6.76 -9.71 15.24
CA LEU A 155 -7.18 -8.55 16.05
C LEU A 155 -7.75 -7.43 15.20
N LEU A 156 -7.12 -7.12 14.07
CA LEU A 156 -7.56 -6.11 13.15
C LEU A 156 -8.95 -6.46 12.58
N LYS A 157 -9.16 -7.73 12.21
CA LYS A 157 -10.47 -8.24 11.80
C LYS A 157 -11.51 -8.13 12.92
N HIS A 158 -11.15 -8.45 14.16
CA HIS A 158 -12.09 -8.38 15.28
C HIS A 158 -12.46 -6.93 15.64
N TYR A 159 -11.48 -6.09 15.92
CA TYR A 159 -11.70 -4.74 16.43
C TYR A 159 -11.98 -3.71 15.32
N ALA A 160 -11.20 -3.70 14.24
CA ALA A 160 -11.34 -2.70 13.18
C ALA A 160 -12.40 -3.06 12.13
N ALA A 161 -12.82 -4.33 12.04
CA ALA A 161 -13.90 -4.74 11.15
C ALA A 161 -15.18 -5.08 11.92
N ILE A 162 -15.18 -6.15 12.73
CA ILE A 162 -16.42 -6.69 13.32
C ILE A 162 -17.02 -5.71 14.33
N GLN A 163 -16.25 -5.27 15.33
CA GLN A 163 -16.74 -4.32 16.32
C GLN A 163 -17.07 -2.96 15.70
N PHE A 164 -16.22 -2.47 14.79
CA PHE A 164 -16.47 -1.21 14.08
C PHE A 164 -17.75 -1.28 13.21
N ASN A 165 -18.01 -2.39 12.53
CA ASN A 165 -19.24 -2.58 11.75
C ASN A 165 -20.48 -2.66 12.64
N ASN A 166 -20.40 -3.28 13.83
CA ASN A 166 -21.49 -3.24 14.81
C ASN A 166 -21.66 -1.82 15.40
N TRP A 167 -20.55 -1.08 15.44
CA TRP A 167 -20.39 0.36 15.62
C TRP A 167 -21.41 1.25 14.87
N ILE A 168 -21.25 1.21 13.55
CA ILE A 168 -21.83 2.12 12.56
C ILE A 168 -23.37 2.23 12.64
N PRO A 169 -24.14 1.12 12.81
CA PRO A 169 -25.58 1.12 13.06
C PRO A 169 -26.04 1.95 14.27
N SER A 170 -25.17 2.29 15.22
CA SER A 170 -25.45 3.28 16.27
C SER A 170 -24.78 4.62 15.98
N GLY A 171 -23.51 4.59 15.54
CA GLY A 171 -22.69 5.76 15.25
C GLY A 171 -22.46 6.69 16.45
N LYS A 172 -22.84 6.26 17.66
CA LYS A 172 -22.79 7.07 18.88
C LYS A 172 -21.49 6.85 19.64
N ILE A 173 -20.72 7.90 19.86
CA ILE A 173 -19.50 7.86 20.66
C ILE A 173 -19.85 8.29 22.09
N SER A 174 -19.61 7.42 23.06
CA SER A 174 -19.82 7.78 24.47
C SER A 174 -18.88 8.93 24.87
N TRP A 175 -19.35 9.86 25.71
CA TRP A 175 -18.53 10.98 26.20
C TRP A 175 -17.21 10.50 26.82
N LEU A 176 -17.24 9.37 27.54
CA LEU A 176 -16.07 8.77 28.16
C LEU A 176 -15.08 8.25 27.10
N THR A 177 -15.58 7.67 26.01
CA THR A 177 -14.73 7.26 24.87
C THR A 177 -14.14 8.45 24.13
N ILE A 178 -14.87 9.55 23.98
CA ILE A 178 -14.34 10.81 23.40
C ILE A 178 -13.16 11.31 24.24
N LEU A 179 -13.35 11.39 25.57
CA LEU A 179 -12.31 11.86 26.48
C LEU A 179 -11.08 10.95 26.47
N ILE A 180 -11.26 9.63 26.49
CA ILE A 180 -10.14 8.68 26.44
C ILE A 180 -9.37 8.82 25.12
N ILE A 181 -10.06 8.82 23.98
CA ILE A 181 -9.40 8.96 22.68
C ILE A 181 -8.68 10.30 22.58
N ALA A 182 -9.32 11.39 23.00
CA ALA A 182 -8.72 12.72 23.00
C ALA A 182 -7.50 12.81 23.92
N ALA A 183 -7.55 12.23 25.12
CA ALA A 183 -6.43 12.14 26.05
C ALA A 183 -5.25 11.38 25.46
N ILE A 184 -5.50 10.20 24.88
CA ILE A 184 -4.46 9.35 24.26
C ILE A 184 -3.83 10.05 23.06
N LEU A 185 -4.64 10.55 22.12
CA LEU A 185 -4.12 11.28 20.95
C LEU A 185 -3.39 12.56 21.37
N GLY A 186 -3.89 13.25 22.39
CA GLY A 186 -3.22 14.38 23.01
C GLY A 186 -1.84 13.99 23.55
N LEU A 187 -1.71 12.86 24.25
CA LEU A 187 -0.42 12.38 24.77
C LEU A 187 0.55 12.10 23.65
N VAL A 188 0.09 11.41 22.60
CA VAL A 188 0.91 11.09 21.42
C VAL A 188 1.40 12.37 20.74
N LEU A 189 0.53 13.35 20.53
CA LEU A 189 0.86 14.58 19.81
C LEU A 189 1.75 15.52 20.66
N ALA A 190 1.51 15.59 21.97
CA ALA A 190 2.37 16.31 22.91
C ALA A 190 3.77 15.68 23.00
N ALA A 191 3.86 14.34 23.07
CA ALA A 191 5.13 13.63 23.02
C ALA A 191 5.85 13.83 21.67
N ALA A 192 5.10 13.89 20.57
CA ALA A 192 5.63 14.15 19.24
C ALA A 192 6.22 15.55 19.10
N ILE A 193 5.53 16.58 19.59
CA ILE A 193 6.00 17.98 19.52
C ILE A 193 7.19 18.20 20.47
N GLY A 194 7.15 17.62 21.67
CA GLY A 194 8.17 17.77 22.70
C GLY A 194 8.29 19.20 23.25
N GLY A 195 9.38 19.48 23.96
CA GLY A 195 9.68 20.79 24.54
C GLY A 195 9.68 20.78 26.07
N THR A 196 9.60 21.97 26.68
CA THR A 196 9.54 22.12 28.14
C THR A 196 8.23 21.53 28.69
N TRP A 197 8.23 21.11 29.96
CA TRP A 197 7.05 20.54 30.63
C TRP A 197 5.79 21.41 30.47
N ARG A 198 5.94 22.74 30.56
CA ARG A 198 4.84 23.69 30.34
C ARG A 198 4.30 23.65 28.92
N ARG A 199 5.18 23.60 27.91
CA ARG A 199 4.80 23.51 26.49
C ARG A 199 4.16 22.16 26.18
N TRP A 200 4.68 21.09 26.78
CA TRP A 200 4.12 19.75 26.66
C TRP A 200 2.70 19.69 27.22
N LEU A 201 2.48 20.17 28.44
CA LEU A 201 1.15 20.25 29.05
C LEU A 201 0.19 21.13 28.25
N ALA A 202 0.64 22.32 27.82
CA ALA A 202 -0.19 23.21 26.99
C ALA A 202 -0.59 22.52 25.68
N THR A 203 0.35 21.84 25.02
CA THR A 203 0.10 21.09 23.79
C THR A 203 -0.89 19.95 24.03
N TRP A 204 -0.73 19.21 25.13
CA TRP A 204 -1.63 18.14 25.52
C TRP A 204 -3.04 18.66 25.72
N THR A 205 -3.24 19.67 26.58
CA THR A 205 -4.56 20.23 26.88
C THR A 205 -5.24 20.83 25.65
N ILE A 206 -4.50 21.57 24.82
CA ILE A 206 -5.04 22.12 23.56
C ILE A 206 -5.47 20.99 22.62
N THR A 207 -4.64 19.94 22.49
CA THR A 207 -4.95 18.81 21.61
C THR A 207 -6.17 18.04 22.12
N VAL A 208 -6.27 17.81 23.43
CA VAL A 208 -7.43 17.17 24.05
C VAL A 208 -8.70 17.98 23.77
N GLY A 209 -8.66 19.30 23.93
CA GLY A 209 -9.80 20.17 23.62
C GLY A 209 -10.21 20.12 22.15
N ILE A 210 -9.24 20.19 21.23
CA ILE A 210 -9.50 20.14 19.78
C ILE A 210 -10.03 18.76 19.35
N VAL A 211 -9.35 17.68 19.74
CA VAL A 211 -9.75 16.31 19.37
C VAL A 211 -11.08 15.94 20.02
N GLY A 212 -11.26 16.29 21.30
CA GLY A 212 -12.52 16.05 22.02
C GLY A 212 -13.68 16.81 21.38
N GLY A 213 -13.50 18.10 21.07
CA GLY A 213 -14.50 18.89 20.36
C GLY A 213 -14.81 18.38 18.96
N ALA A 214 -13.80 17.93 18.21
CA ALA A 214 -13.97 17.36 16.88
C ALA A 214 -14.75 16.03 16.94
N LEU A 215 -14.42 15.13 17.86
CA LEU A 215 -15.13 13.87 18.06
C LEU A 215 -16.57 14.09 18.54
N PHE A 216 -16.78 15.05 19.43
CA PHE A 216 -18.12 15.46 19.86
C PHE A 216 -18.95 16.00 18.69
N TYR A 217 -18.36 16.83 17.82
CA TYR A 217 -19.01 17.32 16.61
C TYR A 217 -19.34 16.18 15.62
N ILE A 218 -18.39 15.26 15.40
CA ILE A 218 -18.58 14.07 14.55
C ILE A 218 -19.76 13.22 15.06
N ASP A 219 -19.84 13.02 16.38
CA ASP A 219 -20.94 12.32 17.03
C ASP A 219 -22.27 13.05 16.86
N ALA A 220 -22.30 14.36 17.19
CA ALA A 220 -23.52 15.19 17.14
C ALA A 220 -24.15 15.26 15.74
N VAL A 221 -23.32 15.30 14.68
CA VAL A 221 -23.80 15.36 13.29
C VAL A 221 -23.94 13.96 12.68
N THR A 222 -23.63 12.89 13.42
CA THR A 222 -23.61 11.50 12.94
C THR A 222 -22.73 11.32 11.69
N TRP A 223 -21.62 12.06 11.62
CA TRP A 223 -20.78 12.17 10.44
C TRP A 223 -20.28 10.79 9.96
N VAL A 224 -20.10 9.83 10.85
CA VAL A 224 -19.70 8.44 10.50
C VAL A 224 -20.70 7.74 9.57
N ARG A 225 -22.00 8.00 9.76
CA ARG A 225 -23.08 7.44 8.92
C ARG A 225 -23.29 8.23 7.63
N ARG A 226 -22.94 9.52 7.63
CA ARG A 226 -23.13 10.45 6.49
C ARG A 226 -21.91 11.36 6.33
N PRO A 227 -20.73 10.80 6.02
CA PRO A 227 -19.55 11.61 5.92
C PRO A 227 -19.64 12.44 4.65
N ALA A 228 -19.37 13.72 4.79
CA ALA A 228 -19.16 14.61 3.67
C ALA A 228 -18.05 15.57 4.05
N VAL A 229 -17.13 15.84 3.13
CA VAL A 229 -16.23 16.98 3.28
C VAL A 229 -17.06 18.24 2.97
N GLY A 230 -17.75 18.21 1.84
CA GLY A 230 -18.53 19.35 1.37
C GLY A 230 -17.63 20.51 0.92
N LEU A 231 -18.27 21.50 0.31
CA LEU A 231 -17.54 22.63 -0.27
C LEU A 231 -16.74 23.45 0.77
N PRO A 232 -17.29 23.81 1.95
CA PRO A 232 -16.56 24.66 2.89
C PRO A 232 -15.28 24.01 3.43
N VAL A 233 -15.35 22.73 3.80
CA VAL A 233 -14.19 22.01 4.32
C VAL A 233 -13.17 21.75 3.21
N TYR A 234 -13.61 21.47 1.98
CA TYR A 234 -12.70 21.32 0.83
C TYR A 234 -11.90 22.61 0.59
N ILE A 235 -12.58 23.76 0.55
CA ILE A 235 -11.94 25.07 0.36
C ILE A 235 -10.94 25.34 1.49
N LEU A 236 -11.34 25.16 2.75
CA LEU A 236 -10.47 25.39 3.90
C LEU A 236 -9.23 24.47 3.89
N ALA A 237 -9.43 23.17 3.62
CA ALA A 237 -8.35 22.20 3.54
C ALA A 237 -7.36 22.52 2.41
N LEU A 238 -7.87 22.91 1.24
CA LEU A 238 -7.04 23.24 0.09
C LEU A 238 -6.29 24.57 0.26
N VAL A 239 -6.94 25.59 0.83
CA VAL A 239 -6.28 26.86 1.19
C VAL A 239 -5.19 26.58 2.24
N GLY A 240 -5.49 25.80 3.27
CA GLY A 240 -4.52 25.37 4.28
C GLY A 240 -3.34 24.61 3.67
N ALA A 241 -3.60 23.70 2.73
CA ALA A 241 -2.55 23.00 1.98
C ALA A 241 -1.69 23.97 1.15
N GLY A 242 -2.30 24.95 0.48
CA GLY A 242 -1.59 26.00 -0.25
C GLY A 242 -0.67 26.82 0.65
N VAL A 243 -1.16 27.26 1.81
CA VAL A 243 -0.40 27.98 2.83
C VAL A 243 0.78 27.15 3.33
N LEU A 244 0.53 25.87 3.65
CA LEU A 244 1.55 24.93 4.10
C LEU A 244 2.64 24.74 3.03
N VAL A 245 2.27 24.51 1.78
CA VAL A 245 3.21 24.29 0.68
C VAL A 245 4.05 25.55 0.43
N VAL A 246 3.45 26.75 0.47
CA VAL A 246 4.20 28.02 0.36
C VAL A 246 5.18 28.17 1.51
N ALA A 247 4.73 27.93 2.75
CA ALA A 247 5.60 27.96 3.94
C ALA A 247 6.77 26.97 3.83
N MET A 248 6.51 25.79 3.26
CA MET A 248 7.50 24.73 3.13
C MET A 248 8.49 24.95 1.98
N THR A 249 8.12 25.65 0.91
CA THR A 249 8.92 25.75 -0.32
C THR A 249 9.72 27.04 -0.39
N SER A 250 9.06 28.20 -0.50
CA SER A 250 9.71 29.51 -0.66
C SER A 250 9.59 30.42 0.55
N GLY A 251 8.71 30.08 1.50
CA GLY A 251 8.22 31.01 2.50
C GLY A 251 7.32 32.10 1.90
N PHE A 252 6.63 32.85 2.76
CA PHE A 252 5.64 33.86 2.36
C PHE A 252 6.25 35.13 1.75
N LYS A 253 7.57 35.31 1.84
CA LYS A 253 8.27 36.50 1.33
C LYS A 253 8.38 36.54 -0.20
N ASN A 254 8.21 35.42 -0.89
CA ASN A 254 8.28 35.37 -2.36
C ASN A 254 6.87 35.53 -2.98
N PRO A 255 6.51 36.73 -3.48
CA PRO A 255 5.16 36.99 -3.99
C PRO A 255 4.84 36.19 -5.27
N ARG A 256 5.85 35.84 -6.08
CA ARG A 256 5.66 35.11 -7.34
C ARG A 256 5.20 33.67 -7.09
N VAL A 257 5.84 32.98 -6.15
CA VAL A 257 5.45 31.62 -5.74
C VAL A 257 4.10 31.64 -5.03
N ARG A 258 3.89 32.57 -4.09
CA ARG A 258 2.62 32.72 -3.37
C ARG A 258 1.44 32.95 -4.31
N ASN A 259 1.56 33.89 -5.26
CA ASN A 259 0.47 34.22 -6.17
C ASN A 259 0.18 33.07 -7.15
N SER A 260 1.21 32.33 -7.59
CA SER A 260 1.01 31.12 -8.39
C SER A 260 0.24 30.05 -7.61
N VAL A 261 0.62 29.78 -6.35
CA VAL A 261 -0.09 28.80 -5.53
C VAL A 261 -1.53 29.24 -5.26
N LEU A 262 -1.77 30.53 -4.97
CA LEU A 262 -3.12 31.06 -4.78
C LEU A 262 -3.98 30.92 -6.04
N ALA A 263 -3.42 31.20 -7.22
CA ALA A 263 -4.12 30.98 -8.49
C ALA A 263 -4.47 29.50 -8.68
N THR A 264 -3.54 28.59 -8.37
CA THR A 264 -3.77 27.14 -8.44
C THR A 264 -4.88 26.70 -7.48
N VAL A 265 -4.89 27.20 -6.23
CA VAL A 265 -5.98 26.96 -5.27
C VAL A 265 -7.32 27.41 -5.84
N GLY A 266 -7.39 28.64 -6.39
CA GLY A 266 -8.61 29.16 -7.00
C GLY A 266 -9.10 28.28 -8.17
N VAL A 267 -8.20 27.90 -9.07
CA VAL A 267 -8.53 27.02 -10.20
C VAL A 267 -9.02 25.65 -9.72
N SER A 268 -8.39 25.05 -8.71
CA SER A 268 -8.82 23.78 -8.14
C SER A 268 -10.20 23.87 -7.48
N ILE A 269 -10.51 24.98 -6.77
CA ILE A 269 -11.84 25.22 -6.20
C ILE A 269 -12.90 25.33 -7.30
N VAL A 270 -12.63 26.11 -8.35
CA VAL A 270 -13.56 26.27 -9.48
C VAL A 270 -13.74 24.94 -10.22
N GLY A 271 -12.65 24.21 -10.48
CA GLY A 271 -12.69 22.90 -11.10
C GLY A 271 -13.52 21.90 -10.29
N PHE A 272 -13.36 21.90 -8.96
CA PHE A 272 -14.17 21.08 -8.06
C PHE A 272 -15.65 21.46 -8.12
N LEU A 273 -15.99 22.75 -8.09
CA LEU A 273 -17.37 23.23 -8.19
C LEU A 273 -18.06 22.80 -9.48
N ILE A 274 -17.35 22.87 -10.61
CA ILE A 274 -17.89 22.50 -11.93
C ILE A 274 -18.01 20.99 -12.06
N MET A 275 -16.97 20.24 -11.69
CA MET A 275 -16.91 18.80 -11.96
C MET A 275 -17.67 17.95 -10.94
N ARG A 276 -17.79 18.40 -9.69
CA ARG A 276 -18.48 17.65 -8.64
C ARG A 276 -19.92 17.25 -9.01
N PRO A 277 -20.83 18.14 -9.47
CA PRO A 277 -22.19 17.75 -9.82
C PRO A 277 -22.24 16.76 -11.01
N ILE A 278 -21.27 16.83 -11.92
CA ILE A 278 -21.17 15.90 -13.07
C ILE A 278 -20.74 14.51 -12.57
N LEU A 279 -19.69 14.46 -11.75
CA LEU A 279 -19.13 13.22 -11.18
C LEU A 279 -20.05 12.56 -10.15
N MET A 280 -20.98 13.30 -9.55
CA MET A 280 -21.97 12.77 -8.61
C MET A 280 -23.16 12.08 -9.29
N LYS A 281 -23.33 12.22 -10.61
CA LYS A 281 -24.41 11.50 -11.30
C LYS A 281 -24.21 9.99 -11.14
N PRO A 282 -25.24 9.23 -10.72
CA PRO A 282 -25.11 7.80 -10.52
C PRO A 282 -24.89 7.11 -11.87
N VAL A 283 -23.72 6.52 -12.06
CA VAL A 283 -23.39 5.69 -13.23
C VAL A 283 -23.47 4.23 -12.83
N THR A 284 -24.42 3.51 -13.40
CA THR A 284 -24.63 2.05 -13.25
C THR A 284 -24.16 1.32 -14.51
N GLY A 285 -23.92 0.01 -14.38
CA GLY A 285 -23.36 -0.81 -15.46
C GLY A 285 -21.83 -0.74 -15.50
N ARG A 286 -21.16 -1.88 -15.32
CA ARG A 286 -19.69 -1.96 -15.22
C ARG A 286 -19.00 -1.55 -16.52
N GLU A 287 -19.67 -1.72 -17.64
CA GLU A 287 -19.28 -1.23 -18.97
C GLU A 287 -19.09 0.29 -19.01
N ASN A 288 -19.89 1.04 -18.25
CA ASN A 288 -19.85 2.50 -18.21
C ASN A 288 -18.80 3.04 -17.22
N PHE A 289 -18.20 2.21 -16.37
CA PHE A 289 -17.23 2.66 -15.35
C PHE A 289 -15.93 3.21 -15.96
N SER A 290 -15.59 2.74 -17.16
CA SER A 290 -14.47 3.26 -17.93
C SER A 290 -14.63 4.77 -18.19
N SER A 291 -15.84 5.23 -18.52
CA SER A 291 -16.11 6.65 -18.80
C SER A 291 -15.85 7.56 -17.59
N VAL A 292 -16.29 7.15 -16.39
CA VAL A 292 -16.05 7.89 -15.14
C VAL A 292 -14.55 7.90 -14.80
N THR A 293 -13.88 6.76 -14.98
CA THR A 293 -12.44 6.64 -14.73
C THR A 293 -11.65 7.58 -15.66
N TRP A 294 -11.98 7.62 -16.96
CA TRP A 294 -11.36 8.55 -17.90
C TRP A 294 -11.66 10.01 -17.59
N MET A 295 -12.87 10.33 -17.13
CA MET A 295 -13.21 11.68 -16.69
C MET A 295 -12.38 12.11 -15.46
N LEU A 296 -12.21 11.22 -14.47
CA LEU A 296 -11.35 11.47 -13.31
C LEU A 296 -9.87 11.65 -13.71
N LEU A 297 -9.35 10.81 -14.60
CA LEU A 297 -8.00 10.95 -15.14
C LEU A 297 -7.84 12.27 -15.92
N GLY A 298 -8.86 12.67 -16.69
CA GLY A 298 -8.92 13.95 -17.37
C GLY A 298 -8.90 15.14 -16.41
N CYS A 299 -9.70 15.09 -15.34
CA CYS A 299 -9.68 16.10 -14.26
C CYS A 299 -8.31 16.20 -13.59
N PHE A 300 -7.69 15.05 -13.30
CA PHE A 300 -6.37 14.99 -12.68
C PHE A 300 -5.27 15.55 -13.58
N ALA A 301 -5.27 15.17 -14.86
CA ALA A 301 -4.34 15.71 -15.86
C ALA A 301 -4.55 17.22 -16.05
N ALA A 302 -5.79 17.68 -16.14
CA ALA A 302 -6.13 19.10 -16.23
C ALA A 302 -5.66 19.88 -14.99
N ALA A 303 -5.84 19.33 -13.78
CA ALA A 303 -5.37 19.96 -12.55
C ALA A 303 -3.83 20.13 -12.55
N ILE A 304 -3.08 19.12 -12.99
CA ILE A 304 -1.62 19.20 -13.12
C ILE A 304 -1.22 20.22 -14.18
N LEU A 305 -1.85 20.18 -15.37
CA LEU A 305 -1.54 21.10 -16.46
C LEU A 305 -1.79 22.56 -16.06
N LEU A 306 -2.95 22.85 -15.45
CA LEU A 306 -3.29 24.19 -14.96
C LEU A 306 -2.34 24.66 -13.86
N ALA A 307 -1.91 23.74 -12.98
CA ALA A 307 -0.89 24.05 -11.97
C ALA A 307 0.48 24.38 -12.57
N VAL A 308 0.88 23.64 -13.63
CA VAL A 308 2.11 23.93 -14.37
C VAL A 308 2.01 25.28 -15.08
N ILE A 309 0.89 25.56 -15.73
CA ILE A 309 0.63 26.84 -16.40
C ILE A 309 0.68 27.99 -15.38
N SER A 310 -0.01 27.86 -14.25
CA SER A 310 0.05 28.83 -13.15
C SER A 310 1.49 29.08 -12.69
N GLY A 311 2.26 28.00 -12.49
CA GLY A 311 3.68 28.08 -12.10
C GLY A 311 4.57 28.80 -13.12
N GLN A 312 4.38 28.50 -14.40
CA GLN A 312 5.17 29.08 -15.48
C GLN A 312 4.82 30.54 -15.75
N LEU A 313 3.54 30.89 -15.73
CA LEU A 313 3.07 32.25 -16.02
C LEU A 313 3.33 33.21 -14.84
N LEU A 314 2.98 32.80 -13.62
CA LEU A 314 3.05 33.68 -12.44
C LEU A 314 4.39 33.61 -11.70
N GLY A 315 5.19 32.57 -11.94
CA GLY A 315 6.42 32.28 -11.18
C GLY A 315 7.62 33.18 -11.47
N GLY A 316 7.66 33.94 -12.57
CA GLY A 316 8.74 34.89 -12.88
C GLY A 316 10.15 34.26 -12.85
N PHE A 317 11.07 34.79 -12.05
CA PHE A 317 12.42 34.20 -11.86
C PHE A 317 12.40 32.90 -11.04
N SER A 318 11.33 32.62 -10.30
CA SER A 318 11.16 31.42 -9.47
C SER A 318 10.25 30.36 -10.13
N ARG A 319 10.06 30.38 -11.45
CA ARG A 319 9.18 29.46 -12.21
C ARG A 319 9.29 28.01 -11.76
N ARG A 320 10.51 27.46 -11.65
CA ARG A 320 10.69 26.06 -11.23
C ARG A 320 10.13 25.78 -9.84
N GLN A 321 10.34 26.68 -8.88
CA GLN A 321 9.81 26.54 -7.53
C GLN A 321 8.29 26.75 -7.49
N ALA A 322 7.78 27.75 -8.22
CA ALA A 322 6.36 28.05 -8.33
C ALA A 322 5.59 26.87 -8.96
N THR A 323 6.09 26.32 -10.07
CA THR A 323 5.53 25.14 -10.74
C THR A 323 5.49 23.93 -9.81
N MET A 324 6.59 23.62 -9.13
CA MET A 324 6.61 22.49 -8.18
C MET A 324 5.61 22.69 -7.03
N ALA A 325 5.57 23.89 -6.44
CA ALA A 325 4.64 24.20 -5.36
C ALA A 325 3.18 24.08 -5.82
N SER A 326 2.84 24.67 -6.97
CA SER A 326 1.50 24.61 -7.56
C SER A 326 1.10 23.16 -7.89
N VAL A 327 1.97 22.36 -8.49
CA VAL A 327 1.69 20.95 -8.80
C VAL A 327 1.39 20.16 -7.51
N ILE A 328 2.17 20.34 -6.45
CA ILE A 328 1.92 19.67 -5.16
C ILE A 328 0.53 20.05 -4.62
N VAL A 329 0.16 21.33 -4.68
CA VAL A 329 -1.14 21.80 -4.21
C VAL A 329 -2.29 21.24 -5.05
N ALA A 330 -2.13 21.19 -6.37
CA ALA A 330 -3.12 20.58 -7.26
C ALA A 330 -3.29 19.08 -7.00
N LEU A 331 -2.20 18.35 -6.77
CA LEU A 331 -2.24 16.93 -6.40
C LEU A 331 -3.02 16.72 -5.09
N ILE A 332 -2.74 17.53 -4.05
CA ILE A 332 -3.49 17.49 -2.79
C ILE A 332 -4.96 17.81 -3.04
N GLY A 333 -5.26 18.85 -3.83
CA GLY A 333 -6.62 19.23 -4.19
C GLY A 333 -7.39 18.16 -4.94
N SER A 334 -6.76 17.43 -5.86
CA SER A 334 -7.36 16.30 -6.57
C SER A 334 -7.64 15.13 -5.64
N VAL A 335 -6.72 14.80 -4.74
CA VAL A 335 -6.94 13.73 -3.73
C VAL A 335 -8.09 14.10 -2.79
N LEU A 336 -8.11 15.34 -2.28
CA LEU A 336 -9.20 15.83 -1.43
C LEU A 336 -10.55 15.79 -2.15
N ALA A 337 -10.59 16.15 -3.44
CA ALA A 337 -11.80 16.10 -4.24
C ALA A 337 -12.29 14.67 -4.45
N PHE A 338 -11.38 13.74 -4.75
CA PHE A 338 -11.69 12.32 -4.87
C PHE A 338 -12.25 11.74 -3.57
N VAL A 339 -11.63 12.08 -2.43
CA VAL A 339 -12.11 11.68 -1.10
C VAL A 339 -13.50 12.27 -0.81
N ASP A 340 -13.78 13.53 -1.14
CA ASP A 340 -15.13 14.09 -1.00
C ASP A 340 -16.18 13.31 -1.80
N LEU A 341 -15.86 12.95 -3.05
CA LEU A 341 -16.77 12.20 -3.92
C LEU A 341 -17.04 10.80 -3.34
N MET A 342 -16.01 10.12 -2.82
CA MET A 342 -16.19 8.83 -2.13
C MET A 342 -17.04 8.97 -0.86
N LEU A 343 -16.69 9.90 0.03
CA LEU A 343 -17.41 10.09 1.29
C LEU A 343 -18.86 10.48 1.05
N SER A 344 -19.13 11.35 0.08
CA SER A 344 -20.50 11.76 -0.28
C SER A 344 -21.38 10.58 -0.73
N ASN A 345 -20.79 9.52 -1.29
CA ASN A 345 -21.49 8.29 -1.68
C ASN A 345 -21.51 7.19 -0.59
N TRP A 346 -20.87 7.43 0.55
CA TRP A 346 -20.80 6.47 1.66
C TRP A 346 -22.19 6.14 2.22
N SER A 347 -23.02 7.16 2.43
CA SER A 347 -24.36 6.96 3.03
C SER A 347 -25.29 6.13 2.16
N THR A 348 -25.15 6.19 0.83
CA THR A 348 -25.92 5.37 -0.10
C THR A 348 -25.33 3.97 -0.21
N TYR A 349 -23.99 3.84 -0.14
CA TYR A 349 -23.31 2.55 -0.05
C TYR A 349 -23.72 1.74 1.18
N LEU A 350 -23.80 2.37 2.37
CA LEU A 350 -24.22 1.73 3.62
C LEU A 350 -25.62 1.09 3.54
N LYS A 351 -26.49 1.57 2.65
CA LYS A 351 -27.83 0.96 2.44
C LYS A 351 -27.75 -0.37 1.69
N ILE A 352 -26.74 -0.54 0.85
CA ILE A 352 -26.49 -1.75 0.07
C ILE A 352 -25.66 -2.73 0.90
N GLN A 353 -24.60 -2.23 1.55
CA GLN A 353 -23.70 -3.01 2.39
C GLN A 353 -23.68 -2.45 3.83
N PRO A 354 -24.54 -2.96 4.74
CA PRO A 354 -24.63 -2.48 6.12
C PRO A 354 -23.37 -2.70 6.96
N ARG A 355 -22.50 -3.64 6.53
CA ARG A 355 -21.20 -3.94 7.14
C ARG A 355 -20.09 -3.56 6.17
N PRO A 356 -19.76 -2.26 6.06
CA PRO A 356 -18.92 -1.75 4.97
C PRO A 356 -17.46 -2.22 5.04
N ILE A 357 -16.92 -2.46 6.24
CA ILE A 357 -15.54 -2.95 6.39
C ILE A 357 -15.51 -4.46 6.20
N ALA A 358 -14.93 -4.91 5.10
CA ALA A 358 -14.95 -6.32 4.76
C ALA A 358 -14.04 -7.16 5.66
N THR A 359 -14.48 -8.37 5.95
CA THR A 359 -13.72 -9.37 6.72
C THR A 359 -13.25 -10.54 5.88
N VAL A 360 -13.81 -10.68 4.68
CA VAL A 360 -13.58 -11.78 3.74
C VAL A 360 -13.70 -11.26 2.31
N GLY A 361 -12.81 -11.69 1.42
CA GLY A 361 -12.90 -11.47 -0.03
C GLY A 361 -12.22 -10.21 -0.52
N SER A 362 -12.24 -10.01 -1.84
CA SER A 362 -11.65 -8.87 -2.54
C SER A 362 -12.67 -7.81 -2.96
N ALA A 363 -13.95 -8.19 -3.01
CA ALA A 363 -15.10 -7.36 -3.35
C ALA A 363 -16.38 -8.05 -2.89
N THR A 364 -17.46 -7.30 -2.76
CA THR A 364 -18.80 -7.85 -2.52
C THR A 364 -19.30 -8.62 -3.76
N PRO A 365 -19.61 -9.94 -3.65
CA PRO A 365 -20.09 -10.73 -4.79
C PRO A 365 -21.41 -10.20 -5.36
N ASN A 366 -21.56 -10.26 -6.68
CA ASN A 366 -22.79 -9.89 -7.40
C ASN A 366 -23.33 -8.49 -7.09
N MET A 367 -22.46 -7.56 -6.67
CA MET A 367 -22.86 -6.18 -6.43
C MET A 367 -23.17 -5.49 -7.77
N ASN A 368 -24.44 -5.14 -7.97
CA ASN A 368 -24.88 -4.34 -9.12
C ASN A 368 -25.23 -2.92 -8.63
N SER A 369 -24.24 -2.03 -8.67
CA SER A 369 -24.34 -0.72 -8.04
C SER A 369 -23.62 0.36 -8.84
N THR A 370 -23.48 1.56 -8.27
CA THR A 370 -22.82 2.67 -8.96
C THR A 370 -21.30 2.56 -8.94
N TYR A 371 -20.62 3.28 -9.84
CA TYR A 371 -19.15 3.39 -9.85
C TYR A 371 -18.55 3.69 -8.46
N TRP A 372 -19.14 4.66 -7.74
CA TRP A 372 -18.66 5.06 -6.42
C TRP A 372 -18.84 3.97 -5.37
N HIS A 373 -19.93 3.19 -5.45
CA HIS A 373 -20.15 2.05 -4.57
C HIS A 373 -19.10 0.97 -4.78
N HIS A 374 -18.77 0.62 -6.03
CA HIS A 374 -17.65 -0.30 -6.33
C HIS A 374 -16.29 0.23 -5.87
N THR A 375 -16.08 1.54 -5.97
CA THR A 375 -14.83 2.17 -5.51
C THR A 375 -14.70 2.11 -3.99
N ILE A 376 -15.78 2.41 -3.26
CA ILE A 376 -15.82 2.31 -1.80
C ILE A 376 -15.66 0.86 -1.35
N ASP A 377 -16.39 -0.07 -1.98
CA ASP A 377 -16.30 -1.51 -1.70
C ASP A 377 -14.87 -2.02 -1.87
N SER A 378 -14.23 -1.73 -3.01
CA SER A 378 -12.84 -2.12 -3.25
C SER A 378 -11.89 -1.53 -2.21
N ALA A 379 -12.10 -0.26 -1.83
CA ALA A 379 -11.29 0.41 -0.82
C ALA A 379 -11.45 -0.24 0.57
N THR A 380 -12.67 -0.59 0.99
CA THR A 380 -12.89 -1.20 2.30
C THR A 380 -12.40 -2.65 2.38
N HIS A 381 -12.32 -3.37 1.26
CA HIS A 381 -11.73 -4.71 1.20
C HIS A 381 -10.20 -4.67 1.29
N ILE A 382 -9.55 -3.62 0.76
CA ILE A 382 -8.08 -3.54 0.76
C ILE A 382 -7.45 -2.96 2.02
N VAL A 383 -8.16 -2.12 2.77
CA VAL A 383 -7.57 -1.37 3.89
C VAL A 383 -7.00 -2.30 4.98
N LEU A 384 -7.78 -3.25 5.49
CA LEU A 384 -7.31 -4.09 6.61
C LEU A 384 -6.15 -5.01 6.21
N PRO A 385 -6.21 -5.74 5.09
CA PRO A 385 -5.13 -6.66 4.75
C PRO A 385 -3.85 -5.92 4.35
N THR A 386 -3.98 -4.71 3.79
CA THR A 386 -2.83 -3.82 3.56
C THR A 386 -2.19 -3.36 4.87
N ILE A 387 -2.98 -2.97 5.87
CA ILE A 387 -2.45 -2.60 7.20
C ILE A 387 -1.75 -3.80 7.86
N ALA A 388 -2.33 -5.00 7.75
CA ALA A 388 -1.72 -6.23 8.27
C ALA A 388 -0.37 -6.54 7.60
N LEU A 389 -0.27 -6.40 6.28
CA LEU A 389 1.00 -6.58 5.56
C LEU A 389 2.01 -5.46 5.84
N MET A 390 1.54 -4.22 5.95
CA MET A 390 2.38 -3.07 6.26
C MET A 390 3.07 -3.21 7.64
N MET A 391 2.43 -3.86 8.62
CA MET A 391 3.05 -4.15 9.93
C MET A 391 4.39 -4.88 9.80
N VAL A 392 4.48 -5.82 8.84
CA VAL A 392 5.67 -6.67 8.63
C VAL A 392 6.90 -5.83 8.34
N SER A 393 6.74 -4.79 7.54
CA SER A 393 7.86 -4.04 6.96
C SER A 393 8.08 -2.67 7.60
N ILE A 394 7.04 -2.03 8.13
CA ILE A 394 7.11 -0.66 8.68
C ILE A 394 8.16 -0.53 9.79
N ALA A 395 8.24 -1.52 10.70
CA ALA A 395 9.21 -1.52 11.80
C ALA A 395 10.65 -1.60 11.27
N GLY A 396 10.88 -2.43 10.25
CA GLY A 396 12.15 -2.52 9.55
C GLY A 396 12.55 -1.19 8.94
N TYR A 397 11.66 -0.56 8.17
CA TYR A 397 11.94 0.74 7.54
C TYR A 397 12.26 1.83 8.57
N ILE A 398 11.52 1.91 9.69
CA ILE A 398 11.82 2.87 10.76
C ILE A 398 13.23 2.64 11.30
N ARG A 399 13.57 1.40 11.67
CA ARG A 399 14.85 1.04 12.29
C ARG A 399 16.02 1.30 11.34
N TYR A 400 15.95 0.82 10.10
CA TYR A 400 17.04 0.96 9.14
C TYR A 400 17.22 2.41 8.69
N THR A 401 16.12 3.14 8.45
CA THR A 401 16.20 4.55 8.09
C THR A 401 16.79 5.36 9.24
N ARG A 402 16.38 5.09 10.49
CA ARG A 402 16.93 5.77 11.66
C ARG A 402 18.43 5.51 11.79
N ALA A 403 18.86 4.26 11.69
CA ALA A 403 20.28 3.88 11.78
C ALA A 403 21.11 4.57 10.70
N SER A 404 20.67 4.50 9.44
CA SER A 404 21.38 5.12 8.32
C SER A 404 21.42 6.64 8.44
N MET A 405 20.33 7.28 8.85
CA MET A 405 20.32 8.73 9.09
C MET A 405 21.29 9.14 10.21
N LEU A 406 21.34 8.39 11.32
CA LEU A 406 22.27 8.67 12.42
C LEU A 406 23.74 8.51 12.01
N GLU A 407 24.04 7.53 11.16
CA GLU A 407 25.38 7.35 10.58
C GLU A 407 25.75 8.52 9.66
N VAL A 408 24.86 8.85 8.73
CA VAL A 408 25.07 9.92 7.74
C VAL A 408 25.23 11.28 8.42
N LEU A 409 24.43 11.59 9.44
CA LEU A 409 24.49 12.87 10.16
C LEU A 409 25.82 13.08 10.91
N ARG A 410 26.61 12.02 11.13
CA ARG A 410 27.95 12.08 11.77
C ARG A 410 29.09 12.29 10.78
N GLN A 411 28.84 12.21 9.47
CA GLN A 411 29.86 12.32 8.43
C GLN A 411 30.42 13.74 8.30
N ASP A 412 31.69 13.86 7.92
CA ASP A 412 32.39 15.15 7.88
C ASP A 412 31.80 16.12 6.86
N TYR A 413 31.31 15.64 5.71
CA TYR A 413 30.66 16.52 4.73
C TYR A 413 29.37 17.17 5.27
N ILE A 414 28.68 16.53 6.23
CA ILE A 414 27.53 17.12 6.93
C ILE A 414 27.99 18.22 7.88
N ARG A 415 29.09 17.99 8.61
CA ARG A 415 29.71 19.01 9.47
C ARG A 415 30.17 20.22 8.65
N THR A 416 30.78 20.00 7.49
CA THR A 416 31.16 21.07 6.55
C THR A 416 29.93 21.82 6.01
N ALA A 417 28.83 21.13 5.71
CA ALA A 417 27.60 21.79 5.28
C ALA A 417 27.02 22.70 6.38
N ARG A 418 27.04 22.24 7.64
CA ARG A 418 26.64 23.03 8.81
C ARG A 418 27.56 24.23 9.05
N SER A 419 28.88 24.05 8.94
CA SER A 419 29.86 25.15 9.12
C SER A 419 29.74 26.22 8.04
N LYS A 420 29.28 25.86 6.83
CA LYS A 420 28.91 26.81 5.77
C LYS A 420 27.60 27.59 6.02
N GLY A 421 26.97 27.43 7.19
CA GLY A 421 25.73 28.13 7.55
C GLY A 421 24.48 27.63 6.81
N ILE A 422 24.53 26.44 6.20
CA ILE A 422 23.37 25.86 5.52
C ILE A 422 22.32 25.51 6.58
N SER A 423 21.06 25.89 6.34
CA SER A 423 19.97 25.61 7.27
C SER A 423 19.79 24.12 7.53
N GLU A 424 19.52 23.74 8.78
CA GLU A 424 19.41 22.32 9.19
C GLU A 424 18.41 21.53 8.34
N ARG A 425 17.29 22.17 7.94
CA ARG A 425 16.31 21.57 7.04
C ARG A 425 16.91 21.19 5.68
N LYS A 426 17.77 22.05 5.10
CA LYS A 426 18.45 21.79 3.83
C LYS A 426 19.57 20.76 4.01
N VAL A 427 20.27 20.78 5.15
CA VAL A 427 21.25 19.75 5.53
C VAL A 427 20.58 18.37 5.56
N ILE A 428 19.48 18.24 6.30
CA ILE A 428 18.74 16.97 6.41
C ILE A 428 18.18 16.54 5.06
N THR A 429 17.38 17.37 4.39
CA THR A 429 16.63 16.95 3.20
C THR A 429 17.50 16.76 1.96
N ARG A 430 18.54 17.59 1.78
CA ARG A 430 19.35 17.60 0.55
C ARG A 430 20.66 16.83 0.68
N HIS A 431 21.28 16.84 1.86
CA HIS A 431 22.59 16.22 2.08
C HIS A 431 22.48 14.89 2.81
N ALA A 432 21.77 14.83 3.93
CA ALA A 432 21.69 13.60 4.73
C ALA A 432 20.74 12.56 4.11
N LEU A 433 19.50 12.96 3.82
CA LEU A 433 18.44 12.06 3.36
C LEU A 433 18.85 11.30 2.09
N ARG A 434 19.31 12.02 1.06
CA ARG A 434 19.68 11.40 -0.22
C ARG A 434 20.73 10.29 -0.05
N ASN A 435 21.70 10.51 0.85
CA ASN A 435 22.77 9.54 1.09
C ASN A 435 22.32 8.43 2.06
N GLY A 436 21.42 8.73 3.00
CA GLY A 436 20.83 7.74 3.91
C GLY A 436 19.82 6.80 3.25
N LEU A 437 19.29 7.15 2.06
CA LEU A 437 18.40 6.29 1.29
C LEU A 437 19.14 5.22 0.47
N ILE A 438 20.45 5.37 0.23
CA ILE A 438 21.22 4.45 -0.63
C ILE A 438 21.16 3.00 -0.10
N PRO A 439 21.42 2.74 1.19
CA PRO A 439 21.36 1.37 1.72
C PRO A 439 19.93 0.81 1.78
N LEU A 440 18.91 1.67 1.80
CA LEU A 440 17.51 1.26 1.88
C LEU A 440 16.99 0.68 0.56
N ALA A 441 17.57 1.05 -0.58
CA ALA A 441 17.17 0.52 -1.89
C ALA A 441 17.25 -1.01 -1.93
N THR A 442 18.31 -1.58 -1.36
CA THR A 442 18.50 -3.02 -1.29
C THR A 442 17.51 -3.67 -0.33
N ILE A 443 17.23 -3.04 0.81
CA ILE A 443 16.26 -3.55 1.80
C ILE A 443 14.86 -3.63 1.20
N ILE A 444 14.46 -2.64 0.40
CA ILE A 444 13.14 -2.63 -0.26
C ILE A 444 12.93 -3.86 -1.14
N ALA A 445 13.94 -4.31 -1.89
CA ALA A 445 13.79 -5.48 -2.75
C ALA A 445 13.66 -6.79 -1.95
N PHE A 446 14.46 -6.95 -0.89
CA PHE A 446 14.35 -8.11 0.00
C PHE A 446 13.00 -8.14 0.72
N ASP A 447 12.56 -7.00 1.21
CA ASP A 447 11.30 -6.85 1.93
C ASP A 447 10.09 -7.13 1.02
N PHE A 448 10.09 -6.65 -0.23
CA PHE A 448 9.05 -6.96 -1.20
C PHE A 448 8.92 -8.48 -1.42
N ALA A 449 10.04 -9.20 -1.56
CA ALA A 449 10.01 -10.66 -1.68
C ALA A 449 9.47 -11.34 -0.42
N ALA A 450 9.86 -10.86 0.77
CA ALA A 450 9.37 -11.36 2.05
C ALA A 450 7.86 -11.13 2.23
N LEU A 451 7.33 -9.99 1.76
CA LEU A 451 5.92 -9.65 1.82
C LEU A 451 5.04 -10.59 0.99
N ILE A 452 5.55 -11.18 -0.10
CA ILE A 452 4.82 -12.21 -0.86
C ILE A 452 4.61 -13.46 0.02
N GLY A 453 5.60 -13.84 0.83
CA GLY A 453 5.47 -14.91 1.81
C GLY A 453 4.47 -14.55 2.93
N GLY A 454 4.55 -13.33 3.45
CA GLY A 454 3.59 -12.81 4.44
C GLY A 454 2.15 -12.72 3.91
N ALA A 455 1.98 -12.45 2.61
CA ALA A 455 0.68 -12.40 1.95
C ALA A 455 -0.07 -13.73 2.03
N VAL A 456 0.61 -14.88 2.06
CA VAL A 456 -0.04 -16.19 2.22
C VAL A 456 -0.88 -16.26 3.49
N ILE A 457 -0.33 -15.75 4.60
CA ILE A 457 -1.01 -15.72 5.89
C ILE A 457 -2.14 -14.69 5.85
N THR A 458 -1.86 -13.47 5.39
CA THR A 458 -2.85 -12.38 5.35
C THR A 458 -4.05 -12.75 4.46
N GLU A 459 -3.81 -13.26 3.25
CA GLU A 459 -4.85 -13.71 2.33
C GLU A 459 -5.71 -14.83 2.94
N SER A 460 -5.09 -15.74 3.69
CA SER A 460 -5.82 -16.80 4.40
C SER A 460 -6.74 -16.25 5.49
N VAL A 461 -6.29 -15.25 6.27
CA VAL A 461 -7.08 -14.67 7.37
C VAL A 461 -8.27 -13.85 6.86
N PHE A 462 -8.05 -13.11 5.76
CA PHE A 462 -9.05 -12.26 5.13
C PHE A 462 -9.77 -12.94 3.94
N GLY A 463 -9.59 -14.25 3.74
CA GLY A 463 -10.23 -15.02 2.66
C GLY A 463 -10.09 -14.37 1.29
N TRP A 464 -8.92 -13.80 1.02
CA TRP A 464 -8.62 -13.10 -0.22
C TRP A 464 -8.07 -14.09 -1.25
N GLN A 465 -8.66 -14.14 -2.44
CA GLN A 465 -8.27 -15.07 -3.51
C GLN A 465 -6.99 -14.60 -4.25
N GLY A 466 -5.86 -14.60 -3.55
CA GLY A 466 -4.55 -14.31 -4.12
C GLY A 466 -3.68 -15.54 -4.35
N MET A 467 -2.41 -15.29 -4.66
CA MET A 467 -1.37 -16.29 -4.89
C MET A 467 -1.16 -17.19 -3.68
N GLY A 468 -1.25 -16.64 -2.47
CA GLY A 468 -1.12 -17.40 -1.24
C GLY A 468 -2.30 -18.33 -0.99
N TYR A 469 -3.51 -17.90 -1.33
CA TYR A 469 -4.67 -18.80 -1.34
C TYR A 469 -4.51 -19.95 -2.34
N LEU A 470 -4.03 -19.64 -3.56
CA LEU A 470 -3.74 -20.64 -4.59
C LEU A 470 -2.67 -21.66 -4.12
N PHE A 471 -1.61 -21.17 -3.50
CA PHE A 471 -0.54 -21.99 -2.92
C PHE A 471 -1.06 -22.91 -1.81
N LYS A 472 -1.79 -22.35 -0.83
CA LYS A 472 -2.36 -23.11 0.29
C LYS A 472 -3.32 -24.19 -0.21
N THR A 473 -4.20 -23.84 -1.14
CA THR A 473 -5.19 -24.78 -1.70
C THR A 473 -4.50 -25.89 -2.49
N GLY A 474 -3.48 -25.55 -3.28
CA GLY A 474 -2.65 -26.54 -3.98
C GLY A 474 -1.94 -27.49 -3.02
N LEU A 475 -1.34 -26.97 -1.94
CA LEU A 475 -0.71 -27.79 -0.91
C LEU A 475 -1.69 -28.75 -0.22
N ASN A 476 -2.83 -28.24 0.23
CA ASN A 476 -3.84 -29.05 0.91
C ASN A 476 -4.42 -30.15 0.02
N ASN A 477 -4.51 -29.90 -1.30
CA ASN A 477 -5.02 -30.86 -2.27
C ASN A 477 -3.91 -31.73 -2.90
N VAL A 478 -2.65 -31.59 -2.45
CA VAL A 478 -1.48 -32.27 -3.02
C VAL A 478 -1.39 -32.07 -4.55
N ASP A 479 -1.72 -30.86 -5.00
CA ASP A 479 -1.69 -30.47 -6.41
C ASP A 479 -0.44 -29.63 -6.70
N PRO A 480 0.60 -30.21 -7.33
CA PRO A 480 1.86 -29.51 -7.56
C PRO A 480 1.72 -28.38 -8.58
N ILE A 481 0.81 -28.45 -9.56
CA ILE A 481 0.82 -27.49 -10.68
C ILE A 481 0.47 -26.05 -10.22
N PRO A 482 -0.59 -25.81 -9.42
CA PRO A 482 -0.87 -24.49 -8.83
C PRO A 482 0.25 -23.99 -7.91
N VAL A 483 0.85 -24.88 -7.10
CA VAL A 483 1.96 -24.53 -6.20
C VAL A 483 3.19 -24.07 -6.99
N MET A 484 3.46 -24.72 -8.12
CA MET A 484 4.55 -24.33 -9.01
C MET A 484 4.26 -23.02 -9.75
N GLY A 485 2.99 -22.75 -10.06
CA GLY A 485 2.53 -21.43 -10.52
C GLY A 485 2.82 -20.33 -9.50
N PHE A 486 2.55 -20.59 -8.22
CA PHE A 486 2.97 -19.71 -7.12
C PHE A 486 4.47 -19.49 -7.07
N PHE A 487 5.25 -20.57 -7.10
CA PHE A 487 6.71 -20.50 -7.04
C PHE A 487 7.28 -19.65 -8.19
N LEU A 488 6.76 -19.83 -9.41
CA LEU A 488 7.20 -19.08 -10.58
C LEU A 488 6.92 -17.57 -10.46
N VAL A 489 5.73 -17.19 -10.00
CA VAL A 489 5.37 -15.77 -9.82
C VAL A 489 6.16 -15.16 -8.66
N ALA A 490 6.19 -15.80 -7.49
CA ALA A 490 6.87 -15.28 -6.31
C ALA A 490 8.39 -15.20 -6.54
N GLY A 491 8.99 -16.24 -7.09
CA GLY A 491 10.39 -16.29 -7.44
C GLY A 491 10.77 -15.30 -8.55
N GLY A 492 9.95 -15.22 -9.61
CA GLY A 492 10.14 -14.24 -10.68
C GLY A 492 10.04 -12.79 -10.18
N ALA A 493 9.07 -12.50 -9.32
CA ALA A 493 8.93 -11.19 -8.67
C ALA A 493 10.15 -10.85 -7.80
N ALA A 494 10.65 -11.82 -7.00
CA ALA A 494 11.85 -11.62 -6.18
C ALA A 494 13.09 -11.33 -7.03
N VAL A 495 13.30 -12.06 -8.14
CA VAL A 495 14.42 -11.80 -9.07
C VAL A 495 14.29 -10.43 -9.72
N THR A 496 13.08 -10.08 -10.16
CA THR A 496 12.79 -8.79 -10.79
C THR A 496 13.07 -7.64 -9.82
N MET A 497 12.60 -7.73 -8.57
CA MET A 497 12.84 -6.71 -7.55
C MET A 497 14.31 -6.59 -7.16
N ASN A 498 15.02 -7.70 -7.05
CA ASN A 498 16.46 -7.69 -6.81
C ASN A 498 17.24 -7.03 -7.95
N LEU A 499 16.79 -7.19 -9.20
CA LEU A 499 17.39 -6.49 -10.35
C LEU A 499 17.08 -4.99 -10.31
N ILE A 500 15.84 -4.62 -9.95
CA ILE A 500 15.46 -3.22 -9.75
C ILE A 500 16.31 -2.57 -8.67
N ALA A 501 16.58 -3.27 -7.54
CA ALA A 501 17.46 -2.76 -6.49
C ALA A 501 18.89 -2.50 -6.98
N ASP A 502 19.51 -3.40 -7.75
CA ASP A 502 20.83 -3.16 -8.33
C ASP A 502 20.84 -1.93 -9.23
N LEU A 503 19.79 -1.77 -10.04
CA LEU A 503 19.68 -0.63 -10.95
C LEU A 503 19.52 0.68 -10.16
N VAL A 504 18.66 0.69 -9.14
CA VAL A 504 18.47 1.84 -8.25
C VAL A 504 19.77 2.17 -7.51
N TYR A 505 20.48 1.16 -7.01
CA TYR A 505 21.77 1.33 -6.35
C TYR A 505 22.81 1.94 -7.30
N ALA A 506 22.91 1.46 -8.54
CA ALA A 506 23.81 2.01 -9.56
C ALA A 506 23.48 3.46 -9.94
N ILE A 507 22.20 3.85 -9.92
CA ILE A 507 21.78 5.24 -10.18
C ILE A 507 22.04 6.15 -8.96
N LEU A 508 21.87 5.62 -7.75
CA LEU A 508 22.03 6.37 -6.51
C LEU A 508 23.50 6.56 -6.11
N ASP A 509 24.39 5.63 -6.43
CA ASP A 509 25.83 5.74 -6.16
C ASP A 509 26.65 5.98 -7.45
N PRO A 510 27.00 7.24 -7.76
CA PRO A 510 27.80 7.57 -8.94
C PRO A 510 29.27 7.11 -8.87
N ARG A 511 29.73 6.56 -7.73
CA ARG A 511 31.12 6.04 -7.57
C ARG A 511 31.31 4.66 -8.18
N ILE A 512 30.22 3.94 -8.46
CA ILE A 512 30.23 2.54 -8.94
C ILE A 512 30.17 2.49 -10.48
N THR A 513 29.77 3.58 -11.12
CA THR A 513 29.71 3.73 -12.59
C THR A 513 31.02 4.21 -13.22
N GLY A 514 32.09 4.37 -12.44
CA GLY A 514 33.43 4.75 -12.90
C GLY A 514 34.32 3.56 -13.21
#